data_AF-A0AAD1S6Q3-F1
#
_entry.id   AF-A0AAD1S6Q3-F1
#
_cell.length_a   1.000
_cell.length_b   1.000
_cell.length_c   1.000
_cell.angle_alpha   90.00
_cell.angle_beta   90.00
_cell.angle_gamma   90.00
#
_symmetry.space_group_name_H-M   'P 1'
#
loop_
_entity.id
_entity.type
_entity.pdbx_description
1 polymer ?
#
loop_
_entity_poly.entity_id
_entity_poly.type
_entity_poly.pdbx_seq_one_letter_code
_entity_poly.pdbx_strand_id
1 'polypeptide(L)'
;MDNQTSDISNLSPCKRKALKELKQQMDIIIKPADKGGNIVLVNRPEYVNMCMSHLDDKTHYRTLPSDPTTNFVGKLVTLLNDA
;
A
#
# COMPACT_ATOMS: atom_id res chain seq x y z
N MET A 1 0.38 37.56 -23.89
CA MET A 1 1.27 36.61 -24.57
C MET A 1 1.86 35.75 -23.49
N ASP A 2 1.22 34.61 -23.23
CA ASP A 2 1.57 33.74 -22.13
C ASP A 2 2.84 32.98 -22.51
N ASN A 3 3.92 33.27 -21.80
CA ASN A 3 5.22 32.66 -22.00
C ASN A 3 5.14 31.18 -21.61
N GLN A 4 5.02 30.32 -22.61
CA GLN A 4 5.15 28.88 -22.50
C GLN A 4 6.57 28.55 -22.00
N THR A 5 6.76 28.50 -20.69
CA THR A 5 7.95 27.90 -20.09
C THR A 5 7.94 26.43 -20.48
N SER A 6 8.78 26.08 -21.45
CA SER A 6 9.03 24.71 -21.87
C SER A 6 9.15 23.80 -20.65
N ASP A 7 8.46 22.67 -20.69
CA ASP A 7 8.38 21.60 -19.70
C ASP A 7 9.77 20.96 -19.42
N ILE A 8 10.71 21.75 -18.90
CA ILE A 8 12.05 21.27 -18.53
C ILE A 8 11.88 20.48 -17.25
N SER A 9 11.93 19.15 -17.39
CA SER A 9 11.81 18.30 -16.23
C SER A 9 12.95 18.52 -15.25
N ASN A 10 12.60 18.64 -13.97
CA ASN A 10 13.50 18.76 -12.82
C ASN A 10 14.42 17.53 -12.58
N LEU A 11 14.35 16.52 -13.44
CA LEU A 11 15.15 15.30 -13.38
C LEU A 11 16.04 15.18 -14.61
N SER A 12 17.34 14.99 -14.37
CA SER A 12 18.27 14.64 -15.44
C SER A 12 17.87 13.33 -16.13
N PRO A 13 18.24 13.12 -17.40
CA PRO A 13 17.92 11.88 -18.12
C PRO A 13 18.35 10.61 -17.38
N CYS A 14 19.54 10.62 -16.76
CA CYS A 14 20.05 9.48 -15.99
C CYS A 14 19.19 9.19 -14.75
N LYS A 15 18.75 10.22 -14.01
CA LYS A 15 17.86 10.03 -12.85
C LYS A 15 16.50 9.49 -13.27
N ARG A 16 15.96 9.97 -14.41
CA ARG A 16 14.70 9.43 -14.96
C ARG A 16 14.83 7.98 -15.37
N LYS A 17 15.96 7.60 -16.00
CA LYS A 17 16.26 6.21 -16.35
C LYS A 17 16.34 5.33 -15.09
N ALA A 18 17.09 5.77 -14.08
CA ALA A 18 17.19 5.05 -12.80
C ALA A 18 15.83 4.86 -12.12
N LEU A 19 14.95 5.87 -12.13
CA LEU A 19 13.59 5.72 -11.60
C LEU A 19 12.73 4.72 -12.39
N LYS A 20 12.90 4.67 -13.72
CA LYS A 20 12.20 3.68 -14.56
C LYS A 20 12.68 2.26 -14.24
N GLU A 21 13.99 2.07 -14.08
CA GLU A 21 14.60 0.79 -13.71
C GLU A 21 14.15 0.37 -12.30
N LEU A 22 14.19 1.29 -11.33
CA LEU A 22 13.70 1.05 -9.98
C LEU A 22 12.22 0.65 -9.95
N LYS A 23 11.38 1.26 -10.79
CA LYS A 23 9.95 0.90 -10.92
C LYS A 23 9.75 -0.52 -11.46
N GLN A 24 10.69 -1.03 -12.26
CA GLN A 24 10.63 -2.37 -12.85
C GLN A 24 11.13 -3.47 -11.89
N GLN A 25 11.83 -3.10 -10.81
CA GLN A 25 12.29 -4.05 -9.81
C GLN A 25 11.11 -4.64 -9.01
N MET A 26 10.98 -5.97 -9.05
CA MET A 26 9.90 -6.71 -8.40
C MET A 26 10.30 -7.32 -7.06
N ASP A 27 11.57 -7.23 -6.68
CA ASP A 27 12.12 -7.74 -5.43
C ASP A 27 11.94 -6.75 -4.27
N ILE A 28 11.63 -5.48 -4.57
CA ILE A 28 11.42 -4.42 -3.59
C ILE A 28 9.97 -3.95 -3.57
N ILE A 29 9.55 -3.46 -2.42
CA ILE A 29 8.30 -2.75 -2.19
C ILE A 29 8.65 -1.34 -1.74
N ILE A 30 8.14 -0.35 -2.47
CA ILE A 30 8.28 1.07 -2.13
C ILE A 30 6.89 1.58 -1.74
N LYS A 31 6.74 2.06 -0.50
CA LYS A 31 5.47 2.60 0.01
C LYS A 31 5.72 3.89 0.81
N PRO A 32 4.73 4.79 0.90
CA PRO A 32 4.77 5.88 1.86
C PRO A 32 4.98 5.32 3.27
N ALA A 33 5.81 5.98 4.07
CA ALA A 33 5.93 5.68 5.49
C ALA A 33 4.62 6.07 6.19
N ASP A 34 4.21 5.23 7.15
CA ASP A 34 3.07 5.51 8.01
C ASP A 34 3.22 6.82 8.80
N LYS A 35 4.47 7.21 9.11
CA LYS A 35 4.81 8.39 9.89
C LYS A 35 5.83 9.27 9.18
N GLY A 36 5.69 10.59 9.34
CA GLY A 36 6.73 11.57 9.03
C GLY A 36 7.00 11.85 7.55
N GLY A 37 6.05 11.56 6.64
CA GLY A 37 6.16 11.92 5.22
C GLY A 37 7.32 11.25 4.46
N ASN A 38 7.94 10.24 5.06
CA ASN A 38 9.07 9.51 4.48
C ASN A 38 8.61 8.37 3.55
N ILE A 39 9.57 7.62 3.02
CA ILE A 39 9.35 6.43 2.19
C ILE A 39 9.95 5.23 2.90
N VAL A 40 9.26 4.09 2.83
CA VAL A 40 9.77 2.80 3.32
C VAL A 40 10.11 1.92 2.13
N LEU A 41 11.28 1.30 2.19
CA LEU A 41 11.75 0.28 1.27
C LEU A 41 11.78 -1.06 2.00
N VAL A 42 11.11 -2.07 1.46
CA VAL A 42 11.08 -3.42 2.06
C VAL A 42 11.39 -4.47 1.00
N ASN A 43 12.17 -5.48 1.37
CA ASN A 43 12.33 -6.69 0.55
C ASN A 43 10.98 -7.42 0.43
N ARG A 44 10.55 -7.73 -0.79
CA ARG A 44 9.22 -8.29 -1.04
C ARG A 44 9.02 -9.67 -0.39
N PRO A 45 9.92 -10.66 -0.58
CA PRO A 45 9.81 -11.95 0.10
C PRO A 45 9.68 -11.82 1.63
N GLU A 46 10.52 -11.00 2.25
CA GLU A 46 10.49 -10.79 3.70
C GLU A 46 9.19 -10.14 4.16
N TYR A 47 8.70 -9.13 3.44
CA TYR A 47 7.42 -8.49 3.72
C TYR A 47 6.27 -9.49 3.68
N VAL A 48 6.21 -10.34 2.65
CA VAL A 48 5.18 -11.38 2.53
C VAL A 48 5.28 -12.36 3.70
N ASN A 49 6.48 -12.81 4.05
CA ASN A 49 6.69 -13.73 5.18
C ASN A 49 6.22 -13.12 6.50
N MET A 50 6.55 -11.84 6.78
CA MET A 50 6.07 -11.15 7.97
C MET A 50 4.55 -11.03 8.01
N CYS A 51 3.92 -10.70 6.88
CA CYS A 51 2.46 -10.63 6.80
C CYS A 51 1.83 -11.98 7.10
N MET A 52 2.32 -13.06 6.48
CA MET A 52 1.79 -14.41 6.72
C MET A 52 2.03 -14.87 8.16
N SER A 53 3.19 -14.59 8.73
CA SER A 53 3.50 -14.91 10.13
C SER A 53 2.56 -14.20 11.11
N HIS A 54 2.19 -12.95 10.85
CA HIS A 54 1.20 -12.24 11.67
C HIS A 54 -0.21 -12.81 11.49
N LEU A 55 -0.61 -13.19 10.27
CA LEU A 55 -1.93 -13.74 10.00
C LEU A 55 -2.12 -15.18 10.52
N ASP A 56 -1.05 -15.96 10.60
CA ASP A 56 -1.08 -17.30 11.18
C ASP A 56 -1.02 -17.30 12.72
N ASP A 57 -0.96 -16.12 13.35
CA ASP A 57 -1.01 -16.01 14.80
C ASP A 57 -2.40 -16.37 15.35
N LYS A 58 -2.52 -17.61 15.82
CA LYS A 58 -3.75 -18.17 16.40
C LYS A 58 -4.01 -17.72 17.84
N THR A 59 -3.08 -16.97 18.44
CA THR A 59 -3.31 -16.38 19.77
C THR A 59 -4.23 -15.16 19.69
N HIS A 60 -4.13 -14.37 18.60
CA HIS A 60 -4.93 -13.17 18.40
C HIS A 60 -5.96 -13.29 17.25
N TYR A 61 -5.71 -14.14 16.24
CA TYR A 61 -6.58 -14.30 15.08
C TYR A 61 -7.23 -15.68 14.99
N ARG A 62 -8.41 -15.73 14.36
CA ARG A 62 -9.12 -16.99 14.04
C ARG A 62 -9.60 -16.95 12.60
N THR A 63 -9.32 -18.01 11.85
CA THR A 63 -9.82 -18.20 10.49
C THR A 63 -11.34 -18.33 10.48
N LEU A 64 -11.99 -17.62 9.55
CA LEU A 64 -13.43 -17.70 9.35
C LEU A 64 -13.76 -18.64 8.18
N PRO A 65 -14.86 -19.40 8.25
CA PRO A 65 -15.25 -20.34 7.18
C PRO A 65 -15.73 -19.65 5.90
N SER A 66 -16.15 -18.38 5.99
CA SER A 66 -16.63 -17.57 4.86
C SER A 66 -16.47 -16.09 5.16
N ASP A 67 -16.51 -15.25 4.12
CA ASP A 67 -16.49 -13.80 4.26
C ASP A 67 -17.75 -13.30 5.00
N PRO A 68 -17.62 -12.67 6.18
CA PRO A 68 -18.76 -12.18 6.96
C PRO A 68 -19.18 -10.73 6.59
N THR A 69 -18.53 -10.10 5.62
CA THR A 69 -18.68 -8.66 5.31
C THR A 69 -20.14 -8.25 5.13
N THR A 70 -20.91 -8.99 4.34
CA THR A 70 -22.32 -8.69 4.07
C THR A 70 -23.18 -8.71 5.34
N ASN A 71 -22.93 -9.68 6.24
CA ASN A 71 -23.63 -9.79 7.52
C ASN A 71 -23.34 -8.60 8.44
N PHE A 72 -22.07 -8.17 8.50
CA PHE A 72 -21.69 -7.02 9.32
C PHE A 72 -22.24 -5.71 8.76
N VAL A 73 -22.21 -5.52 7.44
CA VAL A 73 -22.81 -4.36 6.80
C VAL A 73 -24.30 -4.28 7.10
N GLY A 74 -25.03 -5.40 7.00
CA GLY A 74 -26.46 -5.44 7.36
C GLY A 74 -26.72 -5.02 8.80
N LYS A 75 -25.97 -5.58 9.76
CA LYS A 75 -26.08 -5.20 11.18
C LYS A 75 -25.76 -3.73 11.42
N LEU A 76 -24.75 -3.19 10.73
CA LEU A 76 -24.33 -1.80 10.87
C LEU A 76 -25.44 -0.86 10.37
N VAL A 77 -26.05 -1.15 9.21
CA VAL A 77 -27.18 -0.37 8.69
C VAL A 77 -28.37 -0.39 9.65
N THR A 78 -28.71 -1.54 10.23
CA THR A 78 -29.76 -1.62 11.25
C THR A 78 -29.44 -0.74 12.46
N LEU A 79 -28.24 -0.85 13.03
CA LEU A 79 -27.81 -0.05 14.18
C LEU A 79 -27.84 1.46 13.91
N LEU A 80 -27.53 1.89 12.69
CA LEU A 80 -27.57 3.31 12.31
C LEU A 80 -28.99 3.84 12.12
N ASN A 81 -29.94 2.99 11.70
CA ASN A 81 -31.34 3.39 11.50
C ASN A 81 -32.16 3.37 12.79
N ASP A 82 -31.73 2.58 13.78
CA ASP A 82 -32.36 2.49 15.10
C ASP A 82 -31.87 3.58 16.09
N ALA A 83 -30.91 4.42 15.68
CA ALA A 83 -30.34 5.54 16.44
C ALA A 83 -30.96 6.89 16.05
#